data_AF-A0A940CLY1-F1
#
_entry.id   AF-A0A940CLY1-F1
#
_cell.length_a   1.000
_cell.length_b   1.000
_cell.length_c   1.000
_cell.angle_alpha   90.00
_cell.angle_beta   90.00
_cell.angle_gamma   90.00
#
_symmetry.space_group_name_H-M   'P 1'
#
loop_
_entity.id
_entity.type
_entity.pdbx_description
1 polymer ?
#
loop_
_entity_poly.entity_id
_entity_poly.type
_entity_poly.pdbx_seq_one_letter_code
_entity_poly.pdbx_strand_id
1 'polypeptide(L)'
;MPVIKDNSIYEKTSFLSKSNSAFIENMYLKYISNDSQLPQGWKEFFDGLGEEKNNILNEIQGPSWTPKKSNIKKTIDQREISMKETSSEIISSAKDYEKEKEQSVKAIALIRAYRIRGHLIANLDP
;
A
#
# COMPACT_ATOMS: atom_id res chain seq x y z
N MET A 1 -42.58 -11.48 -25.37
CA MET A 1 -42.13 -10.21 -25.98
C MET A 1 -40.64 -10.06 -25.72
N PRO A 2 -39.81 -9.74 -26.73
CA PRO A 2 -38.39 -9.53 -26.49
C PRO A 2 -38.24 -8.17 -25.79
N VAL A 3 -37.67 -8.19 -24.59
CA VAL A 3 -37.32 -6.96 -23.86
C VAL A 3 -36.01 -6.47 -24.47
N ILE A 4 -36.07 -5.47 -25.33
CA ILE A 4 -34.88 -4.76 -25.81
C ILE A 4 -34.40 -3.96 -24.61
N LYS A 5 -33.36 -4.46 -23.93
CA LYS A 5 -32.70 -3.73 -22.85
C LYS A 5 -31.75 -2.74 -23.51
N ASP A 6 -32.08 -1.45 -23.44
CA ASP A 6 -31.18 -0.40 -23.92
C ASP A 6 -29.89 -0.40 -23.10
N ASN A 7 -28.78 -0.77 -23.75
CA ASN A 7 -27.45 -0.88 -23.13
C ASN A 7 -26.63 0.42 -23.21
N SER A 8 -27.27 1.55 -23.55
CA SER A 8 -26.59 2.82 -23.86
C SER A 8 -25.75 3.38 -22.71
N ILE A 9 -26.17 3.14 -21.47
CA ILE A 9 -25.43 3.53 -20.27
C ILE A 9 -24.16 2.70 -20.15
N TYR A 10 -24.27 1.39 -20.32
CA TYR A 10 -23.13 0.47 -20.24
C TYR A 10 -22.09 0.79 -21.31
N GLU A 11 -22.49 1.05 -22.56
CA GLU A 11 -21.56 1.45 -23.62
C GLU A 11 -20.77 2.72 -23.23
N LYS A 12 -21.42 3.67 -22.56
CA LYS A 12 -20.78 4.91 -22.10
C LYS A 12 -19.87 4.71 -20.89
N THR A 13 -20.16 3.77 -19.99
CA THR A 13 -19.42 3.62 -18.72
C THR A 13 -18.54 2.38 -18.65
N SER A 14 -18.58 1.49 -19.64
CA SER A 14 -17.85 0.22 -19.69
C SER A 14 -16.33 0.40 -19.51
N PHE A 15 -15.81 1.53 -19.98
CA PHE A 15 -14.39 1.88 -19.84
C PHE A 15 -13.96 2.10 -18.38
N LEU A 16 -14.89 2.41 -17.46
CA LEU A 16 -14.64 2.61 -16.02
C LEU A 16 -14.61 1.30 -15.22
N SER A 17 -14.55 0.16 -15.90
CA SER A 17 -14.49 -1.15 -15.26
C SER A 17 -13.19 -1.38 -14.49
N LYS A 18 -13.25 -2.17 -13.40
CA LYS A 18 -12.08 -2.50 -12.57
C LYS A 18 -10.94 -3.16 -13.36
N SER A 19 -11.27 -3.91 -14.41
CA SER A 19 -10.30 -4.52 -15.33
C SER A 19 -9.44 -3.49 -16.06
N ASN A 20 -9.94 -2.26 -16.24
CA ASN A 20 -9.22 -1.16 -16.90
C ASN A 20 -8.57 -0.18 -15.91
N SER A 21 -8.55 -0.51 -14.61
CA SER A 21 -8.10 0.42 -13.55
C SER A 21 -6.70 1.00 -13.79
N ALA A 22 -5.73 0.18 -14.19
CA ALA A 22 -4.36 0.64 -14.46
C ALA A 22 -4.28 1.69 -15.59
N PHE A 23 -5.13 1.59 -16.61
CA PHE A 23 -5.18 2.56 -17.70
C PHE A 23 -5.81 3.88 -17.26
N ILE A 24 -6.90 3.80 -16.48
CA ILE A 24 -7.58 4.97 -15.91
C ILE A 24 -6.60 5.73 -15.00
N GLU A 25 -5.84 5.02 -14.16
CA GLU A 25 -4.78 5.59 -13.33
C GLU A 25 -3.73 6.31 -14.17
N ASN A 26 -3.26 5.73 -15.28
CA ASN A 26 -2.30 6.39 -16.16
C ASN A 26 -2.88 7.66 -16.80
N MET A 27 -4.11 7.61 -17.31
CA MET A 27 -4.79 8.81 -17.85
C MET A 27 -4.95 9.89 -16.79
N TYR A 28 -5.22 9.48 -15.56
CA TYR A 28 -5.34 10.39 -14.44
C TYR A 28 -4.00 11.01 -14.03
N LEU A 29 -2.91 10.26 -14.02
CA LEU A 29 -1.56 10.79 -13.80
C LEU A 29 -1.19 11.84 -14.86
N LYS A 30 -1.56 11.61 -16.11
CA LYS A 30 -1.41 12.59 -17.20
C LYS A 30 -2.23 13.84 -16.97
N TYR A 31 -3.46 13.70 -16.46
CA TYR A 31 -4.32 14.83 -16.08
C TYR A 31 -3.70 15.68 -14.97
N ILE A 32 -3.20 15.07 -13.90
CA ILE A 32 -2.52 15.77 -12.80
C ILE A 32 -1.26 16.49 -13.31
N SER A 33 -0.51 15.86 -14.22
CA SER A 33 0.70 16.42 -14.81
C SER A 33 0.44 17.47 -15.90
N ASN A 34 -0.84 17.77 -16.23
CA ASN A 34 -1.25 18.62 -17.35
C ASN A 34 -0.58 18.24 -18.69
N ASP A 35 -0.44 16.94 -18.96
CA ASP A 35 0.17 16.44 -20.19
C ASP A 35 -0.67 16.80 -21.44
N SER A 36 -0.03 17.37 -22.45
CA SER A 36 -0.62 17.69 -23.75
C SER A 36 -1.14 16.47 -24.52
N GLN A 37 -0.69 15.26 -24.17
CA GLN A 37 -1.15 14.01 -24.78
C GLN A 37 -2.49 13.51 -24.23
N LEU A 38 -3.07 14.17 -23.22
CA LEU A 38 -4.35 13.76 -22.65
C LEU A 38 -5.51 14.07 -23.61
N PRO A 39 -6.34 13.08 -23.99
CA PRO A 39 -7.51 13.33 -24.82
C PRO A 39 -8.51 14.26 -24.14
N GLN A 40 -9.16 15.12 -24.93
CA GLN A 40 -10.11 16.13 -24.43
C GLN A 40 -11.25 15.53 -23.59
N GLY A 41 -11.81 14.39 -24.01
CA GLY A 41 -12.88 13.73 -23.25
C GLY A 41 -12.46 13.28 -21.84
N TRP A 42 -11.18 12.91 -21.65
CA TRP A 42 -10.66 12.61 -20.32
C TRP A 42 -10.50 13.86 -19.46
N LYS A 43 -10.08 14.98 -20.06
CA LYS A 43 -10.01 16.27 -19.36
C LYS A 43 -11.39 16.69 -18.86
N GLU A 44 -12.39 16.67 -19.73
CA GLU A 44 -13.78 17.00 -19.38
C GLU A 44 -14.36 16.06 -18.33
N PHE A 45 -14.06 14.76 -18.43
CA PHE A 45 -14.47 13.76 -17.45
C PHE A 45 -13.91 14.06 -16.06
N PHE A 46 -12.60 14.32 -15.94
CA PHE A 46 -11.95 14.59 -14.66
C PHE A 46 -12.32 15.97 -14.10
N ASP A 47 -12.47 16.99 -14.94
CA ASP A 47 -12.97 18.31 -14.52
C ASP A 47 -14.40 18.21 -13.97
N GLY A 48 -15.24 17.33 -14.53
CA GLY A 48 -16.59 17.06 -14.07
C GLY A 48 -16.70 16.36 -12.70
N LEU A 49 -15.61 15.79 -12.17
CA LEU A 49 -15.61 15.18 -10.84
C LEU A 49 -15.62 16.22 -9.70
N GLY A 50 -15.22 17.46 -9.98
CA GLY A 50 -15.17 18.53 -8.97
C GLY A 50 -14.14 18.28 -7.85
N GLU A 51 -13.27 17.30 -8.02
CA GLU A 51 -12.20 16.98 -7.07
C GLU A 51 -11.10 18.07 -7.14
N GLU A 52 -10.82 18.71 -6.01
CA GLU A 52 -9.69 19.64 -5.96
C GLU A 52 -8.37 18.87 -6.12
N LYS A 53 -7.56 19.24 -7.13
CA LYS A 53 -6.26 18.61 -7.44
C LYS A 53 -5.38 18.39 -6.20
N ASN A 54 -5.50 19.25 -5.18
CA ASN A 54 -4.77 19.15 -3.92
C ASN A 54 -5.20 17.95 -3.04
N ASN A 55 -6.50 17.66 -2.92
CA ASN A 55 -7.00 16.54 -2.11
C ASN A 55 -6.55 15.20 -2.68
N ILE A 56 -6.54 15.12 -4.01
CA ILE A 56 -6.11 13.94 -4.77
C ILE A 56 -4.62 13.67 -4.56
N LEU A 57 -3.78 14.70 -4.65
CA LEU A 57 -2.34 14.56 -4.42
C LEU A 57 -2.06 14.03 -3.01
N ASN A 58 -2.85 14.45 -2.02
CA ASN A 58 -2.76 13.94 -0.65
C ASN A 58 -3.19 12.47 -0.55
N GLU A 59 -4.20 12.04 -1.31
CA GLU A 59 -4.63 10.64 -1.35
C GLU A 59 -3.59 9.73 -2.02
N ILE A 60 -2.97 10.19 -3.13
CA ILE A 60 -1.90 9.46 -3.84
C ILE A 60 -0.65 9.31 -2.97
N GLN A 61 -0.25 10.37 -2.27
CA GLN A 61 0.90 10.32 -1.34
C GLN A 61 0.66 9.33 -0.18
N GLY A 62 -0.61 9.01 0.07
CA GLY A 62 -1.03 8.11 1.10
C GLY A 62 -0.89 8.71 2.50
N PRO A 63 -1.43 8.02 3.52
CA PRO A 63 -1.30 8.47 4.90
C PRO A 63 0.16 8.64 5.32
N SER A 64 0.43 9.66 6.16
CA SER A 64 1.77 9.92 6.71
C SER A 64 2.34 8.77 7.54
N TRP A 65 1.48 7.86 8.00
CA TRP A 65 1.84 6.66 8.76
C TRP A 65 2.14 5.44 7.87
N THR A 66 2.03 5.55 6.55
CA THR A 66 2.37 4.44 5.65
C THR A 66 3.83 4.05 5.85
N PRO A 67 4.14 2.75 6.03
CA PRO A 67 5.51 2.31 6.20
C PRO A 67 6.32 2.70 4.96
N LYS A 68 7.33 3.56 5.13
CA LYS A 68 8.28 3.83 4.05
C LYS A 68 8.88 2.49 3.65
N LYS A 69 8.67 2.05 2.41
CA LYS A 69 9.32 0.86 1.86
C LYS A 69 10.83 1.12 1.93
N SER A 70 11.48 0.67 3.00
CA SER A 70 12.92 0.73 3.13
C SER A 70 13.47 -0.07 1.95
N ASN A 71 14.45 0.48 1.25
CA ASN A 71 15.07 -0.17 0.11
C ASN A 71 15.81 -1.43 0.61
N ILE A 72 15.11 -2.56 0.70
CA ILE A 72 15.63 -3.86 1.13
C ILE A 72 16.87 -4.27 0.32
N LYS A 73 17.06 -3.70 -0.88
CA LYS A 73 18.25 -3.88 -1.71
C LYS A 73 19.56 -3.43 -1.04
N LYS A 74 19.56 -2.40 -0.17
CA LYS A 74 20.79 -1.96 0.53
C LYS A 74 21.25 -2.95 1.61
N THR A 75 20.35 -3.77 2.16
CA THR A 75 20.69 -4.72 3.23
C THR A 75 21.32 -6.01 2.68
N ILE A 76 21.14 -6.31 1.39
CA ILE A 76 21.69 -7.53 0.76
C ILE A 76 23.17 -7.35 0.43
N ASP A 77 23.54 -6.16 -0.05
CA ASP A 77 24.92 -5.81 -0.44
C ASP A 77 25.89 -5.79 0.76
N GLN A 78 25.40 -5.45 1.94
CA GLN A 78 26.19 -5.48 3.18
C GLN A 78 26.43 -6.91 3.73
N ARG A 79 25.64 -7.91 3.30
CA ARG A 79 25.81 -9.30 3.75
C ARG A 79 26.86 -10.06 2.93
N GLU A 80 27.10 -9.70 1.68
CA GLU A 80 28.08 -10.40 0.85
C GLU A 80 29.53 -10.10 1.26
N ILE A 81 29.78 -8.95 1.91
CA ILE A 81 31.12 -8.55 2.36
C ILE A 81 31.55 -9.30 3.66
N SER A 82 30.60 -9.84 4.42
CA SER A 82 30.88 -10.49 5.72
C SER A 82 31.03 -12.02 5.64
N MET A 83 30.91 -12.64 4.46
CA MET A 83 30.87 -14.11 4.31
C MET A 83 32.24 -14.79 4.21
N LYS A 84 33.35 -14.12 4.55
CA LYS A 84 34.70 -14.70 4.38
C LYS A 84 35.34 -15.29 5.64
N GLU A 85 34.73 -15.17 6.80
CA GLU A 85 35.26 -15.77 8.03
C GLU A 85 34.14 -16.42 8.83
N THR A 86 34.38 -17.66 9.29
CA THR A 86 33.57 -18.39 10.30
C THR A 86 32.56 -19.41 9.74
N SER A 87 33.09 -20.51 9.22
CA SER A 87 32.39 -21.75 8.83
C SER A 87 31.79 -22.56 10.01
N SER A 88 31.57 -21.95 11.17
CA SER A 88 30.99 -22.58 12.37
C SER A 88 29.61 -22.05 12.80
N GLU A 89 29.06 -21.00 12.16
CA GLU A 89 27.79 -20.36 12.58
C GLU A 89 26.53 -20.79 11.80
N ILE A 90 26.65 -21.62 10.75
CA ILE A 90 25.48 -21.93 9.91
C ILE A 90 24.45 -22.82 10.64
N ILE A 91 24.87 -23.63 11.62
CA ILE A 91 23.99 -24.55 12.36
C ILE A 91 23.15 -23.82 13.44
N SER A 92 23.60 -22.67 13.94
CA SER A 92 22.79 -21.84 14.87
C SER A 92 21.67 -21.09 14.15
N SER A 93 21.92 -20.64 12.91
CA SER A 93 20.99 -19.78 12.15
C SER A 93 19.57 -20.35 11.95
N ALA A 94 19.44 -21.68 11.74
CA ALA A 94 18.14 -22.31 11.52
C ALA A 94 17.32 -22.48 12.82
N LYS A 95 17.99 -22.74 13.96
CA LYS A 95 17.32 -22.77 15.27
C LYS A 95 16.90 -21.38 15.73
N ASP A 96 17.66 -20.36 15.35
CA ASP A 96 17.36 -18.99 15.74
C ASP A 96 16.17 -18.41 14.96
N TYR A 97 15.94 -18.83 13.71
CA TYR A 97 14.72 -18.46 12.95
C TYR A 97 13.42 -18.93 13.62
N GLU A 98 13.36 -20.19 14.07
CA GLU A 98 12.15 -20.69 14.76
C GLU A 98 11.94 -20.01 16.12
N LYS A 99 13.02 -19.71 16.85
CA LYS A 99 12.92 -18.89 18.08
C LYS A 99 12.43 -17.48 17.78
N GLU A 100 12.98 -16.81 16.76
CA GLU A 100 12.57 -15.47 16.35
C GLU A 100 11.07 -15.42 15.99
N LYS A 101 10.59 -16.42 15.26
CA LYS A 101 9.15 -16.59 14.96
C LYS A 101 8.34 -16.74 16.24
N GLU A 102 8.75 -17.59 17.17
CA GLU A 102 8.06 -17.76 18.47
C GLU A 102 8.02 -16.44 19.26
N GLN A 103 9.13 -15.71 19.30
CA GLN A 103 9.22 -14.41 19.96
C GLN A 103 8.32 -13.36 19.29
N SER A 104 8.18 -13.37 17.97
CA SER A 104 7.27 -12.46 17.25
C SER A 104 5.80 -12.68 17.64
N VAL A 105 5.38 -13.95 17.79
CA VAL A 105 4.02 -14.30 18.23
C VAL A 105 3.80 -13.86 19.68
N LYS A 106 4.78 -14.11 20.55
CA LYS A 106 4.77 -13.65 21.95
C LYS A 106 4.66 -12.13 22.06
N ALA A 107 5.42 -11.39 21.24
CA ALA A 107 5.37 -9.93 21.21
C ALA A 107 3.98 -9.41 20.78
N ILE A 108 3.38 -9.99 19.73
CA ILE A 108 2.02 -9.65 19.30
C ILE A 108 1.01 -9.92 20.40
N ALA A 109 1.12 -11.07 21.09
CA ALA A 109 0.25 -11.41 22.20
C ALA A 109 0.39 -10.42 23.37
N LEU A 110 1.62 -10.03 23.71
CA LEU A 110 1.91 -9.04 24.75
C LEU A 110 1.31 -7.67 24.42
N ILE A 111 1.46 -7.20 23.17
CA ILE A 111 0.84 -5.94 22.71
C ILE A 111 -0.68 -6.00 22.87
N ARG A 112 -1.33 -7.09 22.47
CA ARG A 112 -2.78 -7.26 22.62
C ARG A 112 -3.20 -7.27 24.09
N ALA A 113 -2.44 -7.95 24.95
CA ALA A 113 -2.72 -7.99 26.39
C ALA A 113 -2.66 -6.58 27.01
N TYR A 114 -1.62 -5.79 26.68
CA TYR A 114 -1.51 -4.40 27.14
C TYR A 114 -2.62 -3.51 26.58
N ARG A 115 -3.06 -3.71 25.34
CA ARG A 115 -4.20 -2.96 24.80
C ARG A 115 -5.50 -3.24 25.54
N ILE A 116 -5.75 -4.51 25.89
CA ILE A 116 -7.02 -4.91 26.52
C ILE A 116 -7.02 -4.63 28.02
N ARG A 117 -5.92 -4.93 28.73
CA ARG A 117 -5.83 -4.89 30.20
C ARG A 117 -4.83 -3.88 30.74
N GLY A 118 -4.15 -3.11 29.89
CA GLY A 118 -3.15 -2.12 30.32
C GLY A 118 -3.72 -1.03 31.24
N HIS A 119 -5.03 -0.78 31.16
CA HIS A 119 -5.72 0.14 32.07
C HIS A 119 -5.62 -0.29 33.55
N LEU A 120 -5.41 -1.57 33.86
CA LEU A 120 -5.29 -2.06 35.24
C LEU A 120 -3.94 -1.73 35.89
N ILE A 121 -2.91 -1.51 35.08
CA ILE A 121 -1.55 -1.17 35.55
C ILE A 121 -1.25 0.33 35.37
N ALA A 122 -2.20 1.10 34.83
CA ALA A 122 -2.02 2.52 34.60
C ALA A 122 -2.13 3.29 35.92
N ASN A 123 -1.11 4.08 36.26
CA ASN A 123 -1.15 4.97 37.40
C ASN A 123 -1.84 6.28 37.00
N LEU A 124 -3.15 6.37 37.26
CA LEU A 124 -4.01 7.47 36.82
C LEU A 124 -4.50 8.35 37.98
N ASP A 125 -4.10 8.04 39.21
CA ASP A 125 -4.45 8.83 40.40
C ASP A 125 -3.47 10.02 40.53
N PRO A 126 -3.96 11.29 40.55
CA PRO A 126 -3.14 12.50 40.56
C PRO A 126 -2.41 12.78 41.88
#